data_AF-A0AA92ESC3-F1
#
_entry.id   AF-A0AA92ESC3-F1
#
_cell.length_a   1.000
_cell.length_b   1.000
_cell.length_c   1.000
_cell.angle_alpha   90.00
_cell.angle_beta   90.00
_cell.angle_gamma   90.00
#
_symmetry.space_group_name_H-M   'P 1'
#
loop_
_entity.id
_entity.type
_entity.pdbx_description
1 polymer ?
#
loop_
_entity_poly.entity_id
_entity_poly.type
_entity_poly.pdbx_seq_one_letter_code
_entity_poly.pdbx_strand_id
1 'polypeptide(L)'
;MLMELTNIVEQMKLNGAKRILIKALANNDNSKNQIYLGSDFEVIRAIPSGDVYADGVSKKGPIFKAPLDFYWVTANGETQKAQYAQIILYPKYPETRMSGFMRGCDRNIAPSHLMQPPTPEQRAQRQGSNRYLILGVNESSIWAFCTGWGGEIQREAKALIESGQTTLVASVFHEYKGSQQSSEEKLLQRLREIYELGPIESCRLNASGELLPYKAQNGAGYTLEAQFGITPNGSPDPDFMDWEIKSHSGGAVTLMTPEPNVGTYLDDLEVFLRQYGTRIQPERLDFASRHDVGKQNAKTNLTMHLEGYDPKSGKVTDPEGGLMLRDPAGELAAGWKFEKIIQHWKNKHSNTCFVSYTAVKEEKVYYQYGPKVTLGKGTSLDKLLSALYTSTIYYDPGVNMKLVDGRWKPKKRNQFRVGWKNLEYLYITLSERQLNET
;
A
#
# COMPACT_ATOMS: atom_id res chain seq x y z
N MET A 1 34.15 -13.03 -10.39
CA MET A 1 33.84 -13.34 -8.98
C MET A 1 33.29 -12.07 -8.36
N LEU A 2 32.13 -12.14 -7.73
CA LEU A 2 31.41 -11.03 -7.09
C LEU A 2 31.60 -11.12 -5.55
N MET A 3 32.83 -11.28 -5.05
CA MET A 3 33.04 -11.80 -3.69
C MET A 3 32.67 -10.77 -2.61
N GLU A 4 32.96 -9.49 -2.83
CA GLU A 4 32.79 -8.45 -1.79
C GLU A 4 31.34 -8.00 -1.62
N LEU A 5 30.60 -7.79 -2.73
CA LEU A 5 29.17 -7.49 -2.67
C LEU A 5 28.38 -8.68 -2.12
N THR A 6 28.78 -9.91 -2.45
CA THR A 6 28.15 -11.12 -1.90
C THR A 6 28.27 -11.16 -0.38
N ASN A 7 29.43 -10.82 0.18
CA ASN A 7 29.61 -10.72 1.63
C ASN A 7 28.64 -9.69 2.24
N ILE A 8 28.49 -8.49 1.67
CA ILE A 8 27.50 -7.49 2.16
C ILE A 8 26.08 -8.06 2.15
N VAL A 9 25.69 -8.73 1.06
CA VAL A 9 24.37 -9.35 0.94
C VAL A 9 24.17 -10.46 1.98
N GLU A 10 25.18 -11.28 2.23
CA GLU A 10 25.15 -12.32 3.26
C GLU A 10 25.00 -11.72 4.66
N GLN A 11 25.75 -10.67 5.00
CA GLN A 11 25.58 -9.96 6.27
C GLN A 11 24.17 -9.41 6.44
N MET A 12 23.59 -8.81 5.38
CA MET A 12 22.20 -8.34 5.41
C MET A 12 21.21 -9.50 5.63
N LYS A 13 21.41 -10.64 4.95
CA LYS A 13 20.57 -11.84 5.12
C LYS A 13 20.67 -12.44 6.52
N LEU A 14 21.87 -12.48 7.11
CA LEU A 14 22.08 -12.92 8.49
C LEU A 14 21.33 -12.04 9.50
N ASN A 15 21.20 -10.74 9.21
CA ASN A 15 20.38 -9.83 10.00
C ASN A 15 18.88 -9.95 9.72
N GLY A 16 18.46 -10.73 8.73
CA GLY A 16 17.05 -11.02 8.43
C GLY A 16 16.52 -10.41 7.14
N ALA A 17 17.36 -9.84 6.27
CA ALA A 17 16.93 -9.35 4.97
C ALA A 17 16.42 -10.50 4.07
N LYS A 18 15.24 -10.32 3.50
CA LYS A 18 14.62 -11.27 2.56
C LYS A 18 14.82 -10.85 1.10
N ARG A 19 14.94 -9.55 0.84
CA ARG A 19 15.11 -8.95 -0.49
C ARG A 19 16.30 -7.99 -0.49
N ILE A 20 16.94 -7.83 -1.65
CA ILE A 20 18.08 -6.92 -1.84
C ILE A 20 17.74 -5.94 -2.97
N LEU A 21 17.76 -4.64 -2.66
CA LEU A 21 17.51 -3.54 -3.58
C LEU A 21 18.77 -2.70 -3.74
N ILE A 22 19.15 -2.38 -4.98
CA ILE A 22 20.34 -1.57 -5.28
C ILE A 22 19.89 -0.30 -5.98
N LYS A 23 20.26 0.86 -5.46
CA LYS A 23 20.00 2.16 -6.09
C LYS A 23 21.30 2.88 -6.41
N ALA A 24 21.44 3.31 -7.65
CA ALA A 24 22.45 4.30 -8.01
C ALA A 24 22.09 5.66 -7.39
N LEU A 25 23.00 6.21 -6.58
CA LEU A 25 22.83 7.51 -5.93
C LEU A 25 23.31 8.62 -6.87
N ALA A 26 22.41 9.57 -7.17
CA ALA A 26 22.79 10.79 -7.86
C ALA A 26 23.69 11.67 -6.97
N ASN A 27 24.38 12.64 -7.57
CA ASN A 27 25.16 13.64 -6.81
C ASN A 27 24.32 14.40 -5.76
N ASN A 28 23.04 14.59 -6.04
CA ASN A 28 22.11 15.23 -5.11
C ASN A 28 21.52 14.28 -4.07
N ASP A 29 21.75 12.96 -4.14
CA ASP A 29 21.31 12.00 -3.12
C ASP A 29 22.29 12.03 -1.94
N ASN A 30 22.10 12.96 -1.00
CA ASN A 30 23.03 13.19 0.11
C ASN A 30 22.28 13.66 1.37
N SER A 31 23.00 13.79 2.49
CA SER A 31 22.43 14.11 3.81
C SER A 31 21.74 15.48 3.87
N LYS A 32 22.09 16.43 2.99
CA LYS A 32 21.46 17.76 2.91
C LYS A 32 20.20 17.75 2.04
N ASN A 33 20.28 17.10 0.89
CA ASN A 33 19.27 17.15 -0.16
C ASN A 33 18.24 16.00 -0.10
N GLN A 34 18.46 15.06 0.84
CA GLN A 34 17.71 13.81 0.99
C GLN A 34 18.00 12.85 -0.19
N ILE A 35 17.73 11.56 -0.02
CA ILE A 35 17.91 10.56 -1.08
C ILE A 35 16.57 10.39 -1.80
N TYR A 36 16.53 10.60 -3.12
CA TYR A 36 15.34 10.35 -3.92
C TYR A 36 15.11 8.85 -4.08
N LEU A 37 13.98 8.35 -3.59
CA LEU A 37 13.68 6.93 -3.57
C LEU A 37 12.81 6.49 -4.76
N GLY A 38 12.25 7.41 -5.56
CA GLY A 38 11.31 7.09 -6.64
C GLY A 38 9.97 7.81 -6.48
N SER A 39 8.98 7.42 -7.29
CA SER A 39 7.62 7.96 -7.22
C SER A 39 6.82 7.42 -6.05
N ASP A 40 6.00 8.30 -5.45
CA ASP A 40 5.16 8.10 -4.26
C ASP A 40 4.94 6.64 -3.78
N PHE A 41 4.01 5.90 -4.39
CA PHE A 41 3.53 4.61 -3.91
C PHE A 41 4.40 3.43 -4.32
N GLU A 42 5.15 3.50 -5.41
CA GLU A 42 6.03 2.38 -5.77
C GLU A 42 7.16 2.21 -4.75
N VAL A 43 7.69 3.31 -4.23
CA VAL A 43 8.72 3.31 -3.17
C VAL A 43 8.18 2.69 -1.89
N ILE A 44 6.97 3.08 -1.56
CA ILE A 44 6.28 2.63 -0.36
C ILE A 44 6.07 1.10 -0.39
N ARG A 45 5.89 0.50 -1.58
CA ARG A 45 5.84 -0.97 -1.77
C ARG A 45 7.22 -1.61 -1.59
N ALA A 46 8.29 -0.95 -2.03
CA ALA A 46 9.63 -1.51 -2.01
C ALA A 46 10.31 -1.41 -0.64
N ILE A 47 9.99 -0.37 0.15
CA ILE A 47 10.66 -0.03 1.39
C ILE A 47 9.66 -0.09 2.55
N PRO A 48 9.86 -1.01 3.53
CA PRO A 48 9.01 -1.07 4.70
C PRO A 48 9.10 0.23 5.49
N SER A 49 7.95 0.77 5.90
CA SER A 49 7.86 2.02 6.63
C SER A 49 6.68 1.98 7.59
N GLY A 50 6.79 2.71 8.69
CA GLY A 50 5.70 2.85 9.65
C GLY A 50 4.52 3.65 9.08
N ASP A 51 3.61 4.04 9.98
CA ASP A 51 2.41 4.75 9.59
C ASP A 51 2.72 6.13 9.02
N VAL A 52 2.02 6.45 7.93
CA VAL A 52 2.05 7.76 7.29
C VAL A 52 1.28 8.77 8.15
N TYR A 53 1.88 9.92 8.39
CA TYR A 53 1.26 11.06 9.09
C TYR A 53 1.51 12.38 8.35
N ALA A 54 0.58 13.32 8.50
CA ALA A 54 0.74 14.68 7.99
C ALA A 54 1.78 15.48 8.81
N ASP A 55 2.67 16.23 8.15
CA ASP A 55 3.68 17.07 8.82
C ASP A 55 3.69 18.50 8.26
N GLY A 56 2.49 19.03 7.99
CA GLY A 56 2.27 20.41 7.55
C GLY A 56 2.79 20.72 6.14
N VAL A 57 3.08 22.00 5.90
CA VAL A 57 3.43 22.54 4.58
C VAL A 57 4.87 23.04 4.55
N SER A 58 5.67 22.48 3.65
CA SER A 58 7.05 22.90 3.39
C SER A 58 7.11 23.91 2.22
N LYS A 59 8.31 24.43 1.92
CA LYS A 59 8.56 25.20 0.68
C LYS A 59 8.19 24.43 -0.60
N LYS A 60 8.17 23.09 -0.55
CA LYS A 60 7.77 22.22 -1.65
C LYS A 60 6.27 21.89 -1.64
N GLY A 61 5.49 22.48 -0.73
CA GLY A 61 4.08 22.17 -0.52
C GLY A 61 3.87 21.20 0.66
N PRO A 62 2.64 20.67 0.79
CA PRO A 62 2.27 19.68 1.81
C PRO A 62 3.26 18.53 1.89
N ILE A 63 3.47 17.99 3.09
CA ILE A 63 4.32 16.82 3.30
C ILE A 63 3.64 15.79 4.17
N PHE A 64 3.85 14.53 3.82
CA PHE A 64 3.57 13.39 4.68
C PHE A 64 4.88 12.70 5.03
N LYS A 65 4.93 12.09 6.19
CA LYS A 65 6.12 11.39 6.68
C LYS A 65 5.77 9.99 7.15
N ALA A 66 6.74 9.09 7.07
CA ALA A 66 6.65 7.76 7.65
C ALA A 66 8.02 7.36 8.23
N PRO A 67 8.11 6.90 9.48
CA PRO A 67 9.37 6.48 10.08
C PRO A 67 9.90 5.20 9.42
N LEU A 68 11.22 5.03 9.44
CA LEU A 68 11.90 3.83 8.95
C LEU A 68 12.62 3.11 10.08
N ASP A 69 12.47 1.79 10.16
CA ASP A 69 13.33 0.94 10.99
C ASP A 69 14.62 0.62 10.23
N PHE A 70 15.51 1.61 10.20
CA PHE A 70 16.67 1.64 9.32
C PHE A 70 17.98 1.46 10.08
N TYR A 71 18.85 0.60 9.55
CA TYR A 71 20.16 0.28 10.10
C TYR A 71 21.24 0.50 9.05
N TRP A 72 22.32 1.18 9.41
CA TRP A 72 23.58 1.09 8.66
C TRP A 72 24.28 -0.22 8.98
N VAL A 73 24.92 -0.82 7.99
CA VAL A 73 25.71 -2.06 8.12
C VAL A 73 27.11 -1.82 7.55
N THR A 74 28.13 -2.32 8.25
CA THR A 74 29.52 -2.31 7.75
C THR A 74 29.84 -3.61 7.01
N ALA A 75 30.98 -3.66 6.31
CA ALA A 75 31.41 -4.88 5.61
C ALA A 75 31.67 -6.08 6.56
N ASN A 76 31.89 -5.79 7.85
CA ASN A 76 32.13 -6.79 8.88
C ASN A 76 30.85 -7.21 9.61
N GLY A 77 29.68 -6.71 9.18
CA GLY A 77 28.38 -7.07 9.75
C GLY A 77 27.96 -6.26 10.98
N GLU A 78 28.76 -5.28 11.43
CA GLU A 78 28.34 -4.37 12.51
C GLU A 78 27.18 -3.50 12.05
N THR A 79 26.19 -3.32 12.92
CA THR A 79 24.97 -2.55 12.59
C THR A 79 24.74 -1.39 13.54
N GLN A 80 24.14 -0.31 13.03
CA GLN A 80 23.68 0.81 13.84
C GLN A 80 22.34 1.33 13.35
N LYS A 81 21.37 1.45 14.28
CA LYS A 81 20.07 2.05 13.98
C LYS A 81 20.18 3.56 13.74
N ALA A 82 19.69 4.02 12.61
CA ALA A 82 19.49 5.43 12.32
C ALA A 82 18.12 5.89 12.86
N GLN A 83 18.07 6.24 14.14
CA GLN A 83 16.83 6.48 14.91
C GLN A 83 15.87 7.53 14.31
N TYR A 84 16.37 8.43 13.47
CA TYR A 84 15.58 9.51 12.87
C TYR A 84 15.30 9.29 11.38
N ALA A 85 15.69 8.13 10.83
CA ALA A 85 15.45 7.78 9.44
C ALA A 85 13.94 7.75 9.16
N GLN A 86 13.57 8.40 8.06
CA GLN A 86 12.17 8.54 7.67
C GLN A 86 12.04 8.76 6.16
N ILE A 87 10.91 8.35 5.63
CA ILE A 87 10.41 8.75 4.33
C ILE A 87 9.69 10.09 4.47
N ILE A 88 9.89 10.97 3.49
CA ILE A 88 9.07 12.16 3.24
C ILE A 88 8.43 11.98 1.87
N LEU A 89 7.10 11.97 1.86
CA LEU A 89 6.28 12.01 0.67
C LEU A 89 5.90 13.46 0.39
N TYR A 90 6.27 13.94 -0.79
CA TYR A 90 5.78 15.20 -1.32
C TYR A 90 4.63 14.88 -2.27
N PRO A 91 3.38 15.29 -2.01
CA PRO A 91 2.28 15.08 -2.96
C PRO A 91 2.39 15.99 -4.17
N LYS A 92 2.91 17.21 -3.97
CA LYS A 92 2.98 18.25 -5.01
C LYS A 92 3.80 17.81 -6.23
N TYR A 93 4.94 17.17 -5.96
CA TYR A 93 5.73 16.44 -6.95
C TYR A 93 5.73 15.03 -6.40
N PRO A 94 5.09 14.02 -7.03
CA PRO A 94 4.90 12.68 -6.44
C PRO A 94 6.24 11.97 -6.26
N GLU A 95 7.08 12.50 -5.36
CA GLU A 95 8.44 12.16 -5.07
C GLU A 95 8.50 11.70 -3.62
N THR A 96 9.17 10.57 -3.42
CA THR A 96 9.46 10.04 -2.11
C THR A 96 10.94 10.22 -1.84
N ARG A 97 11.29 10.77 -0.67
CA ARG A 97 12.68 11.00 -0.28
C ARG A 97 12.99 10.44 1.10
N MET A 98 14.19 9.91 1.29
CA MET A 98 14.69 9.48 2.59
C MET A 98 15.44 10.62 3.27
N SER A 99 15.13 10.88 4.53
CA SER A 99 15.81 11.89 5.37
C SER A 99 16.12 11.34 6.76
N GLY A 100 16.90 12.08 7.56
CA GLY A 100 17.22 11.71 8.94
C GLY A 100 18.14 10.51 9.12
N PHE A 101 18.47 9.79 8.05
CA PHE A 101 19.30 8.58 8.01
C PHE A 101 20.76 8.74 8.48
N MET A 102 21.24 9.96 8.69
CA MET A 102 22.58 10.24 9.25
C MET A 102 22.55 10.84 10.67
N ARG A 103 21.38 11.30 11.12
CA ARG A 103 21.27 12.08 12.36
C ARG A 103 21.51 11.15 13.54
N GLY A 104 22.46 11.53 14.42
CA GLY A 104 22.79 10.75 15.62
C GLY A 104 23.52 9.43 15.36
N CYS A 105 23.99 9.19 14.13
CA CYS A 105 24.77 8.00 13.80
C CYS A 105 26.27 8.19 14.10
N ASP A 106 26.94 7.10 14.44
CA ASP A 106 28.39 7.02 14.61
C ASP A 106 29.05 7.08 13.22
N ARG A 107 30.10 7.87 13.09
CA ARG A 107 30.83 8.06 11.83
C ARG A 107 31.66 6.85 11.43
N ASN A 108 31.94 5.93 12.35
CA ASN A 108 32.65 4.68 12.08
C ASN A 108 31.76 3.62 11.43
N ILE A 109 30.45 3.68 11.68
CA ILE A 109 29.47 2.72 11.14
C ILE A 109 28.71 3.35 9.96
N ALA A 110 28.16 4.54 10.14
CA ALA A 110 27.39 5.22 9.11
C ALA A 110 28.30 5.96 8.11
N PRO A 111 27.99 5.95 6.79
CA PRO A 111 28.85 6.46 5.73
C PRO A 111 28.79 8.00 5.60
N SER A 112 28.98 8.72 6.71
CA SER A 112 28.85 10.19 6.80
C SER A 112 29.73 10.91 5.79
N HIS A 113 30.94 10.41 5.57
CA HIS A 113 31.91 10.97 4.62
C HIS A 113 31.47 10.82 3.16
N LEU A 114 30.67 9.78 2.85
CA LEU A 114 30.12 9.54 1.51
C LEU A 114 28.83 10.32 1.26
N MET A 115 28.13 10.73 2.32
CA MET A 115 26.82 11.39 2.26
C MET A 115 26.90 12.92 2.34
N GLN A 116 28.07 13.52 2.15
CA GLN A 116 28.24 14.97 2.11
C GLN A 116 27.85 15.55 0.73
N PRO A 117 27.29 16.77 0.68
CA PRO A 117 27.07 17.47 -0.58
C PRO A 117 28.40 17.74 -1.31
N PRO A 118 28.53 17.41 -2.61
CA PRO A 118 29.77 17.63 -3.35
C PRO A 118 29.98 19.11 -3.71
N THR A 119 31.24 19.55 -3.71
CA THR A 119 31.65 20.83 -4.32
C THR A 119 31.48 20.80 -5.85
N PRO A 120 31.47 21.94 -6.55
CA PRO A 120 31.42 21.97 -8.02
C PRO A 120 32.52 21.14 -8.69
N GLU A 121 33.75 21.22 -8.19
CA GLU A 121 34.91 20.49 -8.70
C GLU A 121 34.73 18.98 -8.49
N GLN A 122 34.27 18.57 -7.30
CA GLN A 122 33.96 17.18 -7.02
C GLN A 122 32.84 16.64 -7.92
N ARG A 123 31.83 17.45 -8.26
CA ARG A 123 30.78 17.04 -9.21
C ARG A 123 31.35 16.78 -10.60
N ALA A 124 32.23 17.66 -11.07
CA ALA A 124 32.89 17.48 -12.37
C ALA A 124 33.77 16.22 -12.39
N GLN A 125 34.55 15.99 -11.32
CA GLN A 125 35.41 14.80 -11.20
C GLN A 125 34.61 13.49 -11.12
N ARG A 126 33.40 13.53 -10.57
CA ARG A 126 32.53 12.36 -10.38
C ARG A 126 31.56 12.15 -11.54
N GLN A 127 31.68 12.90 -12.62
CA GLN A 127 30.81 12.77 -13.78
C GLN A 127 30.90 11.34 -14.36
N GLY A 128 29.75 10.69 -14.51
CA GLY A 128 29.68 9.29 -14.98
C GLY A 128 30.00 8.22 -13.92
N SER A 129 30.23 8.60 -12.65
CA SER A 129 30.37 7.66 -11.54
C SER A 129 29.29 7.87 -10.47
N ASN A 130 28.78 6.76 -9.95
CA ASN A 130 27.77 6.75 -8.90
C ASN A 130 28.27 5.99 -7.67
N ARG A 131 27.82 6.42 -6.50
CA ARG A 131 27.72 5.55 -5.32
C ARG A 131 26.50 4.66 -5.48
N TYR A 132 26.51 3.49 -4.86
CA TYR A 132 25.34 2.62 -4.77
C TYR A 132 24.88 2.51 -3.33
N LEU A 133 23.58 2.69 -3.13
CA LEU A 133 22.90 2.34 -1.89
C LEU A 133 22.33 0.93 -2.05
N ILE A 134 22.83 0.00 -1.26
CA ILE A 134 22.38 -1.38 -1.21
C ILE A 134 21.50 -1.51 0.03
N LEU A 135 20.27 -1.98 -0.15
CA LEU A 135 19.28 -2.13 0.90
C LEU A 135 18.88 -3.61 0.99
N GLY A 136 19.14 -4.24 2.14
CA GLY A 136 18.48 -5.46 2.55
C GLY A 136 17.18 -5.11 3.25
N VAL A 137 16.06 -5.68 2.82
CA VAL A 137 14.74 -5.39 3.40
C VAL A 137 14.00 -6.66 3.78
N ASN A 138 13.22 -6.58 4.87
CA ASN A 138 12.18 -7.55 5.21
C ASN A 138 10.84 -6.82 5.40
N GLU A 139 9.90 -7.41 6.14
CA GLU A 139 8.57 -6.85 6.37
C GLU A 139 8.58 -5.53 7.17
N SER A 140 9.58 -5.31 8.03
CA SER A 140 9.61 -4.16 8.94
C SER A 140 10.88 -3.33 8.85
N SER A 141 12.02 -3.96 8.55
CA SER A 141 13.37 -3.44 8.82
C SER A 141 14.20 -3.35 7.55
N ILE A 142 15.17 -2.43 7.59
CA ILE A 142 16.05 -2.08 6.47
C ILE A 142 17.50 -2.08 6.94
N TRP A 143 18.36 -2.78 6.22
CA TRP A 143 19.81 -2.77 6.40
C TRP A 143 20.46 -2.13 5.19
N ALA A 144 21.24 -1.07 5.40
CA ALA A 144 21.79 -0.27 4.33
C ALA A 144 23.31 -0.27 4.32
N PHE A 145 23.87 -0.35 3.12
CA PHE A 145 25.28 -0.14 2.85
C PHE A 145 25.43 0.88 1.73
N CYS A 146 26.36 1.82 1.84
CA CYS A 146 26.68 2.77 0.77
C CYS A 146 28.09 2.52 0.27
N THR A 147 28.22 2.25 -1.04
CA THR A 147 29.55 2.15 -1.66
C THR A 147 30.23 3.52 -1.74
N GLY A 148 31.55 3.51 -1.84
CA GLY A 148 32.30 4.67 -2.32
C GLY A 148 31.98 5.03 -3.78
N TRP A 149 32.63 6.09 -4.29
CA TRP A 149 32.55 6.54 -5.69
C TRP A 149 33.35 5.65 -6.66
N GLY A 150 33.99 4.61 -6.14
CA GLY A 150 34.77 3.60 -6.84
C GLY A 150 35.06 2.44 -5.89
N GLY A 151 35.92 1.51 -6.31
CA GLY A 151 36.24 0.31 -5.55
C GLY A 151 35.49 -0.92 -6.06
N GLU A 152 35.75 -2.07 -5.44
CA GLU A 152 35.29 -3.37 -5.92
C GLU A 152 33.76 -3.52 -5.81
N ILE A 153 33.19 -3.34 -4.62
CA ILE A 153 31.74 -3.41 -4.38
C ILE A 153 30.96 -2.47 -5.32
N GLN A 154 31.50 -1.27 -5.60
CA GLN A 154 30.89 -0.30 -6.51
C GLN A 154 30.85 -0.83 -7.96
N ARG A 155 31.95 -1.43 -8.43
CA ARG A 155 32.03 -2.02 -9.78
C ARG A 155 31.14 -3.25 -9.90
N GLU A 156 31.07 -4.07 -8.85
CA GLU A 156 30.20 -5.25 -8.80
C GLU A 156 28.72 -4.85 -8.84
N ALA A 157 28.30 -3.87 -8.04
CA ALA A 157 26.94 -3.35 -8.06
C ALA A 157 26.57 -2.77 -9.44
N LYS A 158 27.49 -2.02 -10.06
CA LYS A 158 27.33 -1.51 -11.42
C LYS A 158 27.17 -2.64 -12.45
N ALA A 159 28.05 -3.64 -12.41
CA ALA A 159 28.03 -4.77 -13.35
C ALA A 159 26.75 -5.63 -13.21
N LEU A 160 26.24 -5.83 -11.98
CA LEU A 160 24.97 -6.52 -11.76
C LEU A 160 23.79 -5.78 -12.41
N ILE A 161 23.79 -4.45 -12.34
CA ILE A 161 22.76 -3.62 -12.97
C ILE A 161 22.88 -3.69 -14.50
N GLU A 162 24.08 -3.51 -15.04
CA GLU A 162 24.33 -3.45 -16.49
C GLU A 162 24.18 -4.81 -17.19
N SER A 163 24.42 -5.92 -16.50
CA SER A 163 24.30 -7.28 -17.05
C SER A 163 22.85 -7.77 -17.20
N GLY A 164 21.86 -7.01 -16.74
CA GLY A 164 20.45 -7.42 -16.76
C GLY A 164 20.09 -8.50 -15.74
N GLN A 165 20.98 -8.80 -14.78
CA GLN A 165 20.74 -9.75 -13.69
C GLN A 165 19.85 -9.19 -12.57
N THR A 166 19.36 -7.95 -12.73
CA THR A 166 18.46 -7.27 -11.79
C THR A 166 17.16 -6.90 -12.47
N THR A 167 16.10 -6.73 -11.69
CA THR A 167 14.82 -6.19 -12.18
C THR A 167 14.63 -4.78 -11.64
N LEU A 168 14.33 -3.81 -12.51
CA LEU A 168 13.99 -2.46 -12.08
C LEU A 168 12.64 -2.48 -11.33
N VAL A 169 12.63 -1.97 -10.11
CA VAL A 169 11.47 -1.84 -9.23
C VAL A 169 11.41 -0.42 -8.67
N ALA A 170 10.20 0.08 -8.44
CA ALA A 170 9.95 1.42 -7.90
C ALA A 170 10.71 2.54 -8.64
N SER A 171 10.77 2.44 -9.97
CA SER A 171 11.46 3.34 -10.92
C SER A 171 12.98 3.55 -10.77
N VAL A 172 13.58 3.29 -9.59
CA VAL A 172 15.00 3.60 -9.32
C VAL A 172 15.79 2.50 -8.61
N PHE A 173 15.13 1.44 -8.15
CA PHE A 173 15.79 0.32 -7.47
C PHE A 173 15.97 -0.86 -8.41
N HIS A 174 17.11 -1.53 -8.31
CA HIS A 174 17.41 -2.77 -9.00
C HIS A 174 17.37 -3.90 -7.99
N GLU A 175 16.33 -4.74 -8.07
CA GLU A 175 16.19 -5.89 -7.19
C GLU A 175 17.10 -7.03 -7.68
N TYR A 176 17.97 -7.49 -6.80
CA TYR A 176 18.86 -8.62 -7.06
C TYR A 176 18.09 -9.94 -6.92
N LYS A 177 17.75 -10.55 -8.05
CA LYS A 177 17.12 -11.87 -8.08
C LYS A 177 18.19 -12.95 -7.98
N GLY A 178 18.41 -13.48 -6.78
CA GLY A 178 19.01 -14.81 -6.66
C GLY A 178 18.01 -15.84 -7.18
N SER A 179 18.03 -16.15 -8.48
CA SER A 179 17.35 -17.28 -9.15
C SER A 179 15.99 -17.75 -8.58
N GLN A 180 15.10 -16.84 -8.16
CA GLN A 180 13.81 -17.18 -7.58
C GLN A 180 12.67 -16.66 -8.45
N GLN A 181 11.62 -17.50 -8.59
CA GLN A 181 10.33 -17.12 -9.15
C GLN A 181 9.81 -15.84 -8.49
N SER A 182 9.25 -14.95 -9.30
CA SER A 182 8.56 -13.74 -8.87
C SER A 182 7.31 -14.06 -8.03
N SER A 183 6.85 -13.08 -7.26
CA SER A 183 5.61 -13.23 -6.47
C SER A 183 4.38 -13.45 -7.35
N GLU A 184 4.35 -12.86 -8.55
CA GLU A 184 3.29 -13.08 -9.53
C GLU A 184 3.27 -14.52 -10.04
N GLU A 185 4.42 -15.09 -10.40
CA GLU A 185 4.51 -16.49 -10.83
C GLU A 185 4.04 -17.44 -9.73
N LYS A 186 4.46 -17.19 -8.47
CA LYS A 186 3.99 -17.95 -7.30
C LYS A 186 2.48 -17.82 -7.09
N LEU A 187 1.93 -16.63 -7.26
CA LEU A 187 0.49 -16.38 -7.14
C LEU A 187 -0.30 -17.13 -8.21
N LEU A 188 0.12 -17.02 -9.48
CA LEU A 188 -0.55 -17.67 -10.60
C LEU A 188 -0.47 -19.20 -10.48
N GLN A 189 0.66 -19.74 -10.02
CA GLN A 189 0.80 -21.15 -9.71
C GLN A 189 -0.20 -21.58 -8.62
N ARG A 190 -0.28 -20.85 -7.49
CA ARG A 190 -1.23 -21.18 -6.42
C ARG A 190 -2.68 -21.11 -6.88
N LEU A 191 -3.03 -20.10 -7.68
CA LEU A 191 -4.37 -19.96 -8.24
C LEU A 191 -4.71 -21.08 -9.22
N ARG A 192 -3.74 -21.58 -9.99
CA ARG A 192 -3.92 -22.75 -10.83
C ARG A 192 -4.23 -23.99 -10.02
N GLU A 193 -3.48 -24.25 -8.95
CA GLU A 193 -3.78 -25.37 -8.05
C GLU A 193 -5.21 -25.29 -7.53
N ILE A 194 -5.67 -24.10 -7.12
CA ILE A 194 -7.04 -23.87 -6.66
C ILE A 194 -8.07 -24.09 -7.79
N TYR A 195 -7.77 -23.64 -9.02
CA TYR A 195 -8.63 -23.86 -10.18
C TYR A 195 -8.80 -25.35 -10.49
N GLU A 196 -7.72 -26.12 -10.44
CA GLU A 196 -7.66 -27.56 -10.72
C GLU A 196 -8.38 -28.42 -9.68
N LEU A 197 -8.55 -27.93 -8.44
CA LEU A 197 -9.36 -28.60 -7.41
C LEU A 197 -10.86 -28.71 -7.78
N GLY A 198 -11.34 -27.89 -8.72
CA GLY A 198 -12.76 -27.84 -9.04
C GLY A 198 -13.60 -27.04 -8.02
N PRO A 199 -14.92 -27.29 -7.93
CA PRO A 199 -15.79 -26.55 -7.02
C PRO A 199 -15.48 -26.83 -5.54
N ILE A 200 -15.24 -25.77 -4.76
CA ILE A 200 -14.88 -25.85 -3.34
C ILE A 200 -16.08 -25.50 -2.47
N GLU A 201 -16.39 -26.32 -1.45
CA GLU A 201 -17.48 -26.04 -0.50
C GLU A 201 -17.23 -24.73 0.24
N SER A 202 -18.28 -23.91 0.37
CA SER A 202 -18.23 -22.60 1.01
C SER A 202 -17.76 -22.69 2.47
N CYS A 203 -16.60 -22.10 2.75
CA CYS A 203 -15.94 -22.17 4.04
C CYS A 203 -15.27 -20.84 4.42
N ARG A 204 -14.74 -20.78 5.65
CA ARG A 204 -13.84 -19.74 6.13
C ARG A 204 -12.91 -20.32 7.19
N LEU A 205 -11.76 -19.69 7.42
CA LEU A 205 -10.98 -19.98 8.61
C LEU A 205 -11.54 -19.26 9.84
N ASN A 206 -11.36 -19.85 11.02
CA ASN A 206 -11.53 -19.15 12.29
C ASN A 206 -10.20 -18.52 12.75
N ALA A 207 -10.18 -17.87 13.92
CA ALA A 207 -8.99 -17.24 14.46
C ALA A 207 -7.85 -18.23 14.79
N SER A 208 -8.18 -19.51 14.97
CA SER A 208 -7.23 -20.60 15.22
C SER A 208 -6.72 -21.27 13.94
N GLY A 209 -7.15 -20.81 12.76
CA GLY A 209 -6.77 -21.38 11.47
C GLY A 209 -7.54 -22.65 11.09
N GLU A 210 -8.66 -22.96 11.77
CA GLU A 210 -9.49 -24.12 11.47
C GLU A 210 -10.58 -23.78 10.45
N LEU A 211 -10.85 -24.70 9.52
CA LEU A 211 -11.89 -24.56 8.50
C LEU A 211 -13.28 -24.75 9.11
N LEU A 212 -14.17 -23.79 8.85
CA LEU A 212 -15.58 -23.84 9.24
C LEU A 212 -16.49 -23.69 8.02
N PRO A 213 -17.59 -24.46 7.93
CA PRO A 213 -18.64 -24.20 6.95
C PRO A 213 -19.15 -22.75 7.09
N TYR A 214 -19.39 -22.10 5.96
CA TYR A 214 -19.81 -20.70 5.95
C TYR A 214 -20.90 -20.45 4.92
N LYS A 215 -21.94 -19.71 5.29
CA LYS A 215 -23.07 -19.39 4.41
C LYS A 215 -23.46 -17.92 4.55
N ALA A 216 -22.96 -17.09 3.65
CA ALA A 216 -23.35 -15.69 3.49
C ALA A 216 -23.01 -15.17 2.09
N GLN A 217 -23.46 -13.96 1.75
CA GLN A 217 -23.23 -13.34 0.43
C GLN A 217 -21.75 -13.16 0.07
N ASN A 218 -20.87 -13.06 1.06
CA ASN A 218 -19.41 -12.92 0.91
C ASN A 218 -18.67 -14.27 1.01
N GLY A 219 -19.37 -15.40 0.91
CA GLY A 219 -18.75 -16.73 1.04
C GLY A 219 -17.64 -17.00 0.01
N ALA A 220 -17.77 -16.49 -1.22
CA ALA A 220 -16.75 -16.64 -2.25
C ALA A 220 -15.41 -15.96 -1.88
N GLY A 221 -15.46 -14.84 -1.15
CA GLY A 221 -14.26 -14.17 -0.66
C GLY A 221 -13.58 -14.99 0.42
N TYR A 222 -14.32 -15.37 1.46
CA TYR A 222 -13.78 -16.14 2.57
C TYR A 222 -13.29 -17.54 2.18
N THR A 223 -13.95 -18.18 1.23
CA THR A 223 -13.53 -19.51 0.74
C THR A 223 -12.20 -19.40 0.01
N LEU A 224 -11.99 -18.33 -0.78
CA LEU A 224 -10.73 -18.07 -1.47
C LEU A 224 -9.61 -17.74 -0.46
N GLU A 225 -9.88 -16.84 0.48
CA GLU A 225 -8.97 -16.50 1.59
C GLU A 225 -8.51 -17.76 2.33
N ALA A 226 -9.44 -18.68 2.63
CA ALA A 226 -9.12 -19.95 3.28
C ALA A 226 -8.17 -20.82 2.46
N GLN A 227 -8.25 -20.81 1.11
CA GLN A 227 -7.31 -21.53 0.25
C GLN A 227 -5.89 -20.92 0.27
N PHE A 228 -5.74 -19.68 0.72
CA PHE A 228 -4.46 -19.02 0.96
C PHE A 228 -4.01 -19.10 2.42
N GLY A 229 -4.77 -19.78 3.30
CA GLY A 229 -4.45 -19.85 4.73
C GLY A 229 -4.76 -18.55 5.49
N ILE A 230 -5.62 -17.68 4.95
CA ILE A 230 -5.89 -16.35 5.51
C ILE A 230 -7.11 -16.40 6.43
N THR A 231 -6.93 -15.90 7.66
CA THR A 231 -8.02 -15.78 8.63
C THR A 231 -8.81 -14.48 8.47
N PRO A 232 -10.15 -14.48 8.64
CA PRO A 232 -10.96 -13.27 8.62
C PRO A 232 -10.48 -12.20 9.60
N ASN A 233 -10.53 -10.92 9.20
CA ASN A 233 -9.95 -9.79 9.95
C ASN A 233 -8.44 -9.93 10.20
N GLY A 234 -7.72 -10.56 9.26
CA GLY A 234 -6.26 -10.69 9.28
C GLY A 234 -5.52 -9.36 9.12
N SER A 235 -4.21 -9.46 8.86
CA SER A 235 -3.30 -8.31 8.76
C SER A 235 -3.81 -7.22 7.80
N PRO A 236 -3.52 -5.93 8.03
CA PRO A 236 -3.71 -4.89 7.01
C PRO A 236 -2.85 -5.07 5.75
N ASP A 237 -1.87 -5.98 5.79
CA ASP A 237 -0.96 -6.32 4.69
C ASP A 237 -1.67 -7.03 3.52
N PRO A 238 -1.01 -7.14 2.34
CA PRO A 238 -1.52 -7.93 1.23
C PRO A 238 -1.74 -9.40 1.59
N ASP A 239 -2.75 -10.01 0.97
CA ASP A 239 -3.18 -11.39 1.21
C ASP A 239 -2.12 -12.45 0.85
N PHE A 240 -1.34 -12.21 -0.21
CA PHE A 240 -0.29 -13.13 -0.64
C PHE A 240 0.95 -12.39 -1.15
N MET A 241 2.03 -12.45 -0.38
CA MET A 241 3.27 -11.71 -0.65
C MET A 241 3.00 -10.20 -0.80
N ASP A 242 3.02 -9.69 -2.04
CA ASP A 242 2.75 -8.29 -2.36
C ASP A 242 1.46 -8.11 -3.20
N TRP A 243 0.54 -9.07 -3.13
CA TRP A 243 -0.74 -9.10 -3.83
C TRP A 243 -1.93 -9.19 -2.87
N GLU A 244 -2.87 -8.25 -2.98
CA GLU A 244 -4.22 -8.39 -2.43
C GLU A 244 -5.05 -9.29 -3.38
N ILE A 245 -5.84 -10.19 -2.82
CA ILE A 245 -6.64 -11.16 -3.57
C ILE A 245 -8.12 -10.84 -3.38
N LYS A 246 -8.85 -10.70 -4.48
CA LYS A 246 -10.29 -10.43 -4.43
C LYS A 246 -11.05 -11.37 -5.34
N SER A 247 -11.97 -12.16 -4.77
CA SER A 247 -12.97 -12.89 -5.56
C SER A 247 -13.93 -11.89 -6.23
N HIS A 248 -14.19 -12.04 -7.52
CA HIS A 248 -15.08 -11.16 -8.26
C HIS A 248 -16.02 -11.91 -9.20
N SER A 249 -17.31 -11.54 -9.19
CA SER A 249 -18.36 -12.13 -10.04
C SER A 249 -19.15 -11.09 -10.83
N GLY A 250 -18.67 -9.84 -10.93
CA GLY A 250 -19.32 -8.75 -11.65
C GLY A 250 -19.70 -7.54 -10.76
N GLY A 251 -19.99 -6.41 -11.40
CA GLY A 251 -20.55 -5.21 -10.74
C GLY A 251 -19.51 -4.35 -10.03
N ALA A 252 -19.76 -4.01 -8.77
CA ALA A 252 -18.93 -3.10 -7.99
C ALA A 252 -17.94 -3.86 -7.08
N VAL A 253 -16.67 -3.50 -7.17
CA VAL A 253 -15.58 -4.02 -6.35
C VAL A 253 -15.44 -3.17 -5.10
N THR A 254 -15.40 -3.81 -3.92
CA THR A 254 -14.94 -3.14 -2.70
C THR A 254 -13.42 -3.15 -2.69
N LEU A 255 -12.84 -1.96 -2.68
CA LEU A 255 -11.40 -1.75 -2.61
C LEU A 255 -10.96 -1.95 -1.15
N MET A 256 -11.43 -1.07 -0.28
CA MET A 256 -11.06 -1.01 1.13
C MET A 256 -12.26 -0.61 2.00
N THR A 257 -12.15 -0.82 3.31
CA THR A 257 -13.18 -0.45 4.29
C THR A 257 -12.64 0.34 5.50
N PRO A 258 -11.97 1.48 5.29
CA PRO A 258 -11.44 2.28 6.39
C PRO A 258 -12.57 2.92 7.20
N GLU A 259 -12.47 2.91 8.53
CA GLU A 259 -13.35 3.71 9.38
C GLU A 259 -13.00 5.20 9.29
N PRO A 260 -13.96 6.14 9.41
CA PRO A 260 -13.68 7.57 9.60
C PRO A 260 -12.70 7.79 10.75
N ASN A 261 -11.84 8.82 10.65
CA ASN A 261 -10.93 9.24 11.73
C ASN A 261 -11.18 10.68 12.21
N VAL A 262 -12.27 11.31 11.77
CA VAL A 262 -12.76 12.61 12.25
C VAL A 262 -14.29 12.70 12.08
N GLY A 263 -14.90 13.65 12.78
CA GLY A 263 -16.33 13.98 12.68
C GLY A 263 -17.22 13.20 13.63
N THR A 264 -18.50 13.57 13.67
CA THR A 264 -19.50 13.04 14.61
C THR A 264 -19.56 11.51 14.65
N TYR A 265 -19.36 10.83 13.50
CA TYR A 265 -19.29 9.37 13.43
C TYR A 265 -18.25 8.78 14.40
N LEU A 266 -17.07 9.40 14.48
CA LEU A 266 -15.99 8.93 15.33
C LEU A 266 -16.30 9.22 16.80
N ASP A 267 -16.84 10.41 17.07
CA ASP A 267 -17.13 10.90 18.42
C ASP A 267 -18.25 10.08 19.08
N ASP A 268 -19.37 9.90 18.37
CA ASP A 268 -20.51 9.09 18.83
C ASP A 268 -21.32 8.55 17.63
N LEU A 269 -21.22 7.24 17.41
CA LEU A 269 -21.91 6.56 16.32
C LEU A 269 -23.45 6.62 16.46
N GLU A 270 -23.99 6.55 17.68
CA GLU A 270 -25.45 6.60 17.86
C GLU A 270 -25.99 7.97 17.50
N VAL A 271 -25.32 9.04 17.96
CA VAL A 271 -25.67 10.43 17.60
C VAL A 271 -25.61 10.60 16.08
N PHE A 272 -24.52 10.16 15.44
CA PHE A 272 -24.39 10.20 13.99
C PHE A 272 -25.55 9.49 13.28
N LEU A 273 -25.92 8.28 13.71
CA LEU A 273 -26.99 7.51 13.08
C LEU A 273 -28.38 8.11 13.32
N ARG A 274 -28.61 8.76 14.47
CA ARG A 274 -29.86 9.45 14.75
C ARG A 274 -30.01 10.74 13.94
N GLN A 275 -28.90 11.43 13.69
CA GLN A 275 -28.90 12.68 12.94
C GLN A 275 -28.94 12.45 11.42
N TYR A 276 -28.17 11.48 10.93
CA TYR A 276 -27.91 11.31 9.49
C TYR A 276 -28.36 9.95 8.94
N GLY A 277 -28.99 9.10 9.77
CA GLY A 277 -29.42 7.77 9.39
C GLY A 277 -30.41 7.76 8.23
N THR A 278 -30.23 6.79 7.33
CA THR A 278 -31.13 6.51 6.21
C THR A 278 -32.42 5.80 6.62
N ARG A 279 -32.40 5.13 7.78
CA ARG A 279 -33.57 4.49 8.39
C ARG A 279 -33.40 4.52 9.90
N ILE A 280 -34.38 5.08 10.60
CA ILE A 280 -34.39 5.25 12.05
C ILE A 280 -35.66 4.58 12.59
N GLN A 281 -35.48 3.52 13.36
CA GLN A 281 -36.55 2.75 14.00
C GLN A 281 -36.21 2.50 15.47
N PRO A 282 -37.19 2.19 16.34
CA PRO A 282 -36.97 2.02 17.77
C PRO A 282 -35.81 1.09 18.13
N GLU A 283 -35.66 -0.01 17.37
CA GLU A 283 -34.66 -1.06 17.64
C GLU A 283 -33.61 -1.19 16.52
N ARG A 284 -33.62 -0.29 15.54
CA ARG A 284 -32.70 -0.36 14.39
C ARG A 284 -32.41 1.00 13.79
N LEU A 285 -31.13 1.29 13.64
CA LEU A 285 -30.61 2.46 12.93
C LEU A 285 -29.75 1.99 11.76
N ASP A 286 -29.98 2.51 10.56
CA ASP A 286 -29.17 2.19 9.38
C ASP A 286 -28.65 3.47 8.71
N PHE A 287 -27.39 3.45 8.27
CA PHE A 287 -26.79 4.43 7.39
C PHE A 287 -26.25 3.71 6.15
N ALA A 288 -27.03 3.75 5.06
CA ALA A 288 -26.74 3.05 3.82
C ALA A 288 -27.26 3.81 2.58
N SER A 289 -26.36 4.45 1.86
CA SER A 289 -26.62 5.15 0.61
C SER A 289 -25.28 5.52 -0.03
N ARG A 290 -25.10 5.36 -1.34
CA ARG A 290 -23.86 5.74 -2.04
C ARG A 290 -23.66 7.26 -2.02
N HIS A 291 -22.47 7.72 -1.63
CA HIS A 291 -22.07 9.12 -1.72
C HIS A 291 -21.01 9.31 -2.82
N ASP A 292 -21.33 10.20 -3.76
CA ASP A 292 -20.41 10.71 -4.77
C ASP A 292 -19.87 12.07 -4.31
N VAL A 293 -18.63 12.39 -4.66
CA VAL A 293 -18.02 13.69 -4.38
C VAL A 293 -18.78 14.80 -5.12
N GLY A 294 -19.06 15.89 -4.42
CA GLY A 294 -19.72 17.08 -4.94
C GLY A 294 -21.24 16.92 -5.17
N LYS A 295 -21.83 15.77 -4.84
CA LYS A 295 -23.27 15.55 -4.97
C LYS A 295 -23.91 15.33 -3.62
N GLN A 296 -24.97 16.09 -3.34
CA GLN A 296 -25.78 15.85 -2.15
C GLN A 296 -26.54 14.53 -2.27
N ASN A 297 -26.48 13.72 -1.23
CA ASN A 297 -27.23 12.46 -1.16
C ASN A 297 -28.65 12.71 -0.65
N ALA A 298 -29.66 12.37 -1.45
CA ALA A 298 -31.06 12.63 -1.11
C ALA A 298 -31.58 11.89 0.15
N LYS A 299 -30.93 10.79 0.58
CA LYS A 299 -31.37 10.02 1.76
C LYS A 299 -30.77 10.53 3.06
N THR A 300 -29.58 11.14 3.00
CA THR A 300 -28.84 11.59 4.20
C THR A 300 -28.72 13.11 4.26
N ASN A 301 -29.03 13.82 3.18
CA ASN A 301 -28.76 15.26 2.95
C ASN A 301 -27.29 15.66 3.04
N LEU A 302 -26.38 14.69 3.14
CA LEU A 302 -24.94 14.91 3.25
C LEU A 302 -24.30 15.02 1.87
N THR A 303 -23.25 15.82 1.78
CA THR A 303 -22.42 15.96 0.58
C THR A 303 -21.00 15.52 0.90
N MET A 304 -20.41 14.72 0.02
CA MET A 304 -19.02 14.31 0.13
C MET A 304 -18.10 15.33 -0.55
N HIS A 305 -17.03 15.73 0.11
CA HIS A 305 -16.05 16.70 -0.38
C HIS A 305 -14.65 16.11 -0.31
N LEU A 306 -13.82 16.37 -1.32
CA LEU A 306 -12.37 16.11 -1.24
C LEU A 306 -11.67 17.44 -0.91
N GLU A 307 -11.51 17.71 0.38
CA GLU A 307 -10.95 18.95 0.91
C GLU A 307 -9.42 18.90 0.90
N GLY A 308 -8.76 20.03 0.66
CA GLY A 308 -7.30 20.09 0.56
C GLY A 308 -6.73 19.47 -0.72
N TYR A 309 -7.53 19.33 -1.77
CA TYR A 309 -7.12 18.86 -3.10
C TYR A 309 -7.52 19.86 -4.18
N ASP A 310 -6.59 20.20 -5.08
CA ASP A 310 -6.87 20.98 -6.28
C ASP A 310 -7.06 20.04 -7.49
N PRO A 311 -8.29 19.94 -8.04
CA PRO A 311 -8.58 19.06 -9.16
C PRO A 311 -7.97 19.54 -10.48
N LYS A 312 -7.57 20.81 -10.61
CA LYS A 312 -6.94 21.31 -11.84
C LYS A 312 -5.50 20.84 -11.95
N SER A 313 -4.73 20.97 -10.87
CA SER A 313 -3.35 20.49 -10.81
C SER A 313 -3.24 19.00 -10.44
N GLY A 314 -4.29 18.43 -9.86
CA GLY A 314 -4.29 17.05 -9.34
C GLY A 314 -3.50 16.89 -8.04
N LYS A 315 -3.33 17.96 -7.25
CA LYS A 315 -2.40 17.99 -6.12
C LYS A 315 -3.08 18.27 -4.78
N VAL A 316 -2.52 17.68 -3.73
CA VAL A 316 -2.85 18.04 -2.35
C VAL A 316 -2.32 19.46 -2.08
N THR A 317 -3.21 20.33 -1.61
CA THR A 317 -2.94 21.72 -1.22
C THR A 317 -2.91 21.90 0.29
N ASP A 318 -3.60 21.04 1.04
CA ASP A 318 -3.64 21.00 2.50
C ASP A 318 -3.49 19.54 2.99
N PRO A 319 -2.41 19.19 3.70
CA PRO A 319 -2.19 17.83 4.18
C PRO A 319 -3.19 17.39 5.26
N GLU A 320 -3.83 18.33 5.97
CA GLU A 320 -4.85 18.04 6.99
C GLU A 320 -6.24 17.79 6.37
N GLY A 321 -6.36 18.02 5.06
CA GLY A 321 -7.56 17.71 4.29
C GLY A 321 -7.82 16.21 4.16
N GLY A 322 -8.75 15.87 3.27
CA GLY A 322 -9.18 14.50 3.06
C GLY A 322 -10.57 14.40 2.47
N LEU A 323 -11.15 13.20 2.56
CA LEU A 323 -12.51 12.94 2.12
C LEU A 323 -13.47 13.21 3.28
N MET A 324 -14.24 14.29 3.18
CA MET A 324 -15.07 14.83 4.25
C MET A 324 -16.55 14.79 3.88
N LEU A 325 -17.36 14.19 4.74
CA LEU A 325 -18.81 14.11 4.58
C LEU A 325 -19.46 15.17 5.46
N ARG A 326 -20.07 16.18 4.84
CA ARG A 326 -20.66 17.33 5.53
C ARG A 326 -22.15 17.43 5.32
N ASP A 327 -22.81 18.02 6.30
CA ASP A 327 -24.23 18.36 6.21
C ASP A 327 -24.46 19.75 5.58
N PRO A 328 -25.71 20.17 5.34
CA PRO A 328 -25.99 21.47 4.72
C PRO A 328 -25.54 22.69 5.54
N ALA A 329 -25.33 22.55 6.85
CA ALA A 329 -24.80 23.62 7.69
C ALA A 329 -23.26 23.70 7.63
N GLY A 330 -22.61 22.70 7.03
CA GLY A 330 -21.16 22.58 6.93
C GLY A 330 -20.53 21.75 8.05
N GLU A 331 -21.34 21.16 8.94
CA GLU A 331 -20.84 20.34 10.05
C GLU A 331 -20.29 19.01 9.55
N LEU A 332 -19.21 18.53 10.19
CA LEU A 332 -18.49 17.34 9.77
C LEU A 332 -19.13 16.07 10.35
N ALA A 333 -19.94 15.39 9.55
CA ALA A 333 -20.60 14.16 9.95
C ALA A 333 -19.62 12.97 10.05
N ALA A 334 -18.73 12.83 9.08
CA ALA A 334 -17.67 11.81 9.06
C ALA A 334 -16.55 12.25 8.12
N GLY A 335 -15.30 11.84 8.37
CA GLY A 335 -14.22 12.11 7.43
C GLY A 335 -13.04 11.16 7.53
N TRP A 336 -12.27 11.12 6.43
CA TRP A 336 -11.04 10.38 6.30
C TRP A 336 -9.94 11.34 5.87
N LYS A 337 -9.02 11.65 6.78
CA LYS A 337 -7.85 12.48 6.45
C LYS A 337 -6.97 11.80 5.39
N PHE A 338 -6.25 12.61 4.60
CA PHE A 338 -5.34 12.10 3.57
C PHE A 338 -4.35 11.08 4.11
N GLU A 339 -3.72 11.32 5.26
CA GLU A 339 -2.76 10.38 5.87
C GLU A 339 -3.34 8.96 6.00
N LYS A 340 -4.61 8.85 6.42
CA LYS A 340 -5.30 7.56 6.61
C LYS A 340 -5.63 6.90 5.27
N ILE A 341 -6.15 7.67 4.32
CA ILE A 341 -6.47 7.16 2.97
C ILE A 341 -5.20 6.64 2.29
N ILE A 342 -4.11 7.42 2.35
CA ILE A 342 -2.81 7.10 1.78
C ILE A 342 -2.25 5.84 2.44
N GLN A 343 -2.27 5.74 3.78
CA GLN A 343 -1.80 4.58 4.52
C GLN A 343 -2.56 3.30 4.15
N HIS A 344 -3.89 3.34 4.09
CA HIS A 344 -4.69 2.18 3.70
C HIS A 344 -4.43 1.75 2.25
N TRP A 345 -4.32 2.71 1.34
CA TRP A 345 -4.07 2.41 -0.07
C TRP A 345 -2.68 1.81 -0.28
N LYS A 346 -1.67 2.37 0.40
CA LYS A 346 -0.29 1.87 0.47
C LYS A 346 -0.27 0.38 0.82
N ASN A 347 -0.97 -0.02 1.87
CA ASN A 347 -0.89 -1.38 2.40
C ASN A 347 -1.58 -2.41 1.47
N LYS A 348 -2.72 -2.07 0.85
CA LYS A 348 -3.59 -3.06 0.17
C LYS A 348 -3.62 -3.02 -1.35
N HIS A 349 -3.34 -1.88 -1.98
CA HIS A 349 -3.68 -1.69 -3.40
C HIS A 349 -2.47 -1.44 -4.30
N SER A 350 -1.28 -1.84 -3.85
CA SER A 350 -0.06 -1.81 -4.66
C SER A 350 -0.12 -2.80 -5.84
N ASN A 351 -0.55 -4.03 -5.60
CA ASN A 351 -1.01 -4.97 -6.63
C ASN A 351 -2.28 -5.68 -6.15
N THR A 352 -3.20 -5.95 -7.07
CA THR A 352 -4.42 -6.68 -6.74
C THR A 352 -4.73 -7.71 -7.83
N CYS A 353 -4.99 -8.94 -7.41
CA CYS A 353 -5.45 -10.01 -8.27
C CYS A 353 -6.95 -10.23 -8.06
N PHE A 354 -7.72 -10.02 -9.11
CA PHE A 354 -9.15 -10.28 -9.13
C PHE A 354 -9.40 -11.65 -9.74
N VAL A 355 -9.90 -12.58 -8.93
CA VAL A 355 -10.12 -13.97 -9.31
C VAL A 355 -11.61 -14.13 -9.67
N SER A 356 -11.90 -14.50 -10.91
CA SER A 356 -13.27 -14.82 -11.31
C SER A 356 -13.77 -16.04 -10.56
N TYR A 357 -15.09 -16.13 -10.32
CA TYR A 357 -15.68 -17.34 -9.78
C TYR A 357 -17.11 -17.55 -10.27
N THR A 358 -17.56 -18.81 -10.22
CA THR A 358 -18.96 -19.19 -10.35
C THR A 358 -19.44 -19.89 -9.09
N ALA A 359 -20.69 -19.65 -8.70
CA ALA A 359 -21.30 -20.28 -7.53
C ALA A 359 -22.23 -21.41 -7.97
N VAL A 360 -21.99 -22.61 -7.45
CA VAL A 360 -22.86 -23.78 -7.61
C VAL A 360 -23.71 -23.90 -6.34
N LYS A 361 -25.03 -23.83 -6.49
CA LYS A 361 -25.97 -23.85 -5.36
C LYS A 361 -26.79 -25.12 -5.41
N GLU A 362 -26.45 -26.06 -4.54
CA GLU A 362 -27.19 -27.29 -4.31
C GLU A 362 -27.69 -27.30 -2.84
N GLU A 363 -27.63 -28.43 -2.15
CA GLU A 363 -27.86 -28.47 -0.69
C GLU A 363 -26.86 -27.57 0.06
N LYS A 364 -25.62 -27.55 -0.44
CA LYS A 364 -24.55 -26.65 -0.01
C LYS A 364 -24.15 -25.71 -1.14
N VAL A 365 -23.41 -24.66 -0.78
CA VAL A 365 -22.88 -23.68 -1.74
C VAL A 365 -21.43 -24.04 -2.02
N TYR A 366 -21.07 -24.14 -3.30
CA TYR A 366 -19.71 -24.36 -3.77
C TYR A 366 -19.26 -23.21 -4.67
N TYR A 367 -17.96 -22.96 -4.73
CA TYR A 367 -17.37 -21.94 -5.58
C TYR A 367 -16.27 -22.56 -6.46
N GLN A 368 -16.42 -22.38 -7.77
CA GLN A 368 -15.37 -22.67 -8.75
C GLN A 368 -14.66 -21.35 -9.06
N TYR A 369 -13.38 -21.24 -8.70
CA TYR A 369 -12.54 -20.08 -9.04
C TYR A 369 -11.94 -20.24 -10.42
N GLY A 370 -11.59 -19.15 -11.11
CA GLY A 370 -10.97 -19.18 -12.43
C GLY A 370 -11.93 -19.58 -13.58
N PRO A 371 -11.40 -19.86 -14.79
CA PRO A 371 -9.98 -19.80 -15.15
C PRO A 371 -9.45 -18.36 -15.31
N LYS A 372 -10.33 -17.37 -15.45
CA LYS A 372 -9.93 -15.99 -15.71
C LYS A 372 -9.49 -15.29 -14.43
N VAL A 373 -8.34 -14.62 -14.50
CA VAL A 373 -7.86 -13.69 -13.46
C VAL A 373 -7.48 -12.35 -14.09
N THR A 374 -7.72 -11.26 -13.37
CA THR A 374 -7.34 -9.90 -13.78
C THR A 374 -6.31 -9.35 -12.79
N LEU A 375 -5.13 -8.99 -13.30
CA LEU A 375 -4.02 -8.47 -12.52
C LEU A 375 -3.95 -6.95 -12.68
N GLY A 376 -4.21 -6.22 -11.60
CA GLY A 376 -3.94 -4.78 -11.49
C GLY A 376 -2.58 -4.55 -10.84
N LYS A 377 -1.65 -3.95 -11.58
CA LYS A 377 -0.27 -3.71 -11.15
C LYS A 377 0.03 -2.23 -11.07
N GLY A 378 0.60 -1.82 -9.93
CA GLY A 378 1.02 -0.45 -9.67
C GLY A 378 -0.16 0.53 -9.54
N THR A 379 0.06 1.58 -8.77
CA THR A 379 -0.89 2.67 -8.55
C THR A 379 -0.08 3.94 -8.21
N SER A 380 -0.69 5.12 -8.31
CA SER A 380 -0.08 6.38 -7.86
C SER A 380 -1.06 7.18 -6.99
N LEU A 381 -0.54 8.13 -6.20
CA LEU A 381 -1.38 9.02 -5.38
C LEU A 381 -2.30 9.85 -6.27
N ASP A 382 -1.76 10.33 -7.38
CA ASP A 382 -2.51 11.10 -8.37
C ASP A 382 -3.72 10.29 -8.91
N LYS A 383 -3.53 8.99 -9.22
CA LYS A 383 -4.63 8.09 -9.64
C LYS A 383 -5.69 7.93 -8.55
N LEU A 384 -5.27 7.67 -7.31
CA LEU A 384 -6.18 7.52 -6.17
C LEU A 384 -7.01 8.78 -5.93
N LEU A 385 -6.35 9.94 -5.82
CA LEU A 385 -7.00 11.21 -5.52
C LEU A 385 -7.93 11.64 -6.66
N SER A 386 -7.50 11.49 -7.91
CA SER A 386 -8.33 11.74 -9.08
C SER A 386 -9.55 10.82 -9.11
N ALA A 387 -9.37 9.52 -8.80
CA ALA A 387 -10.47 8.57 -8.77
C ALA A 387 -11.48 8.86 -7.65
N LEU A 388 -11.03 9.34 -6.49
CA LEU A 388 -11.91 9.83 -5.41
C LEU A 388 -12.67 11.09 -5.85
N TYR A 389 -11.96 12.10 -6.36
CA TYR A 389 -12.56 13.38 -6.78
C TYR A 389 -13.63 13.19 -7.86
N THR A 390 -13.34 12.35 -8.87
CA THR A 390 -14.24 12.08 -9.99
C THR A 390 -15.36 11.08 -9.64
N SER A 391 -15.42 10.59 -8.40
CA SER A 391 -16.34 9.54 -7.95
C SER A 391 -16.21 8.22 -8.73
N THR A 392 -15.05 7.98 -9.33
CA THR A 392 -14.66 6.66 -9.85
C THR A 392 -14.58 5.67 -8.70
N ILE A 393 -13.94 6.09 -7.60
CA ILE A 393 -14.09 5.51 -6.27
C ILE A 393 -15.17 6.30 -5.53
N TYR A 394 -16.17 5.61 -5.00
CA TYR A 394 -17.26 6.20 -4.23
C TYR A 394 -17.38 5.55 -2.86
N TYR A 395 -17.98 6.28 -1.92
CA TYR A 395 -18.30 5.78 -0.59
C TYR A 395 -19.68 5.10 -0.59
N ASP A 396 -19.74 3.87 -0.10
CA ASP A 396 -20.95 3.03 -0.04
C ASP A 396 -21.08 2.40 1.35
N PRO A 397 -21.57 3.16 2.34
CA PRO A 397 -21.74 2.67 3.70
C PRO A 397 -22.81 1.59 3.81
N GLY A 398 -22.56 0.65 4.72
CA GLY A 398 -23.52 -0.33 5.20
C GLY A 398 -23.52 -0.39 6.73
N VAL A 399 -23.47 0.78 7.38
CA VAL A 399 -23.37 0.90 8.83
C VAL A 399 -24.75 0.75 9.46
N ASN A 400 -24.86 0.01 10.55
CA ASN A 400 -26.11 -0.09 11.31
C ASN A 400 -25.85 -0.34 12.80
N MET A 401 -26.86 -0.04 13.62
CA MET A 401 -26.96 -0.45 15.01
C MET A 401 -28.29 -1.17 15.22
N LYS A 402 -28.25 -2.27 15.98
CA LYS A 402 -29.45 -3.03 16.39
C LYS A 402 -29.54 -3.06 17.90
N LEU A 403 -30.73 -2.87 18.45
CA LEU A 403 -30.96 -3.02 19.88
C LEU A 403 -31.08 -4.50 20.20
N VAL A 404 -30.21 -5.01 21.07
CA VAL A 404 -30.19 -6.40 21.51
C VAL A 404 -30.05 -6.39 23.02
N ASP A 405 -31.05 -6.90 23.73
CA ASP A 405 -31.10 -6.93 25.20
C ASP A 405 -30.92 -5.53 25.82
N GLY A 406 -31.58 -4.52 25.25
CA GLY A 406 -31.51 -3.13 25.71
C GLY A 406 -30.19 -2.41 25.42
N ARG A 407 -29.26 -3.02 24.67
CA ARG A 407 -27.97 -2.43 24.29
C ARG A 407 -27.82 -2.36 22.77
N TRP A 408 -27.34 -1.23 22.28
CA TRP A 408 -27.06 -1.10 20.85
C TRP A 408 -25.79 -1.86 20.47
N LYS A 409 -25.91 -2.72 19.46
CA LYS A 409 -24.78 -3.46 18.86
C LYS A 409 -24.49 -2.92 17.46
N PRO A 410 -23.31 -2.30 17.22
CA PRO A 410 -22.98 -1.76 15.92
C PRO A 410 -22.46 -2.83 14.96
N LYS A 411 -22.75 -2.64 13.67
CA LYS A 411 -22.10 -3.29 12.54
C LYS A 411 -21.59 -2.19 11.62
N LYS A 412 -20.28 -1.97 11.67
CA LYS A 412 -19.58 -0.91 10.92
C LYS A 412 -19.10 -1.46 9.58
N ARG A 413 -19.41 -0.76 8.49
CA ARG A 413 -19.00 -1.14 7.15
C ARG A 413 -18.93 0.09 6.27
N ASN A 414 -17.77 0.72 6.23
CA ASN A 414 -17.53 1.94 5.46
C ASN A 414 -16.80 1.60 4.15
N GLN A 415 -17.53 1.21 3.11
CA GLN A 415 -16.90 0.66 1.89
C GLN A 415 -16.52 1.74 0.92
N PHE A 416 -15.30 1.66 0.40
CA PHE A 416 -14.87 2.41 -0.77
C PHE A 416 -14.92 1.45 -1.96
N ARG A 417 -15.69 1.81 -2.98
CA ARG A 417 -16.00 0.91 -4.09
C ARG A 417 -15.75 1.56 -5.43
N VAL A 418 -15.51 0.72 -6.44
CA VAL A 418 -15.34 1.10 -7.85
C VAL A 418 -16.18 0.18 -8.71
N GLY A 419 -16.71 0.69 -9.82
CA GLY A 419 -17.33 -0.18 -10.83
C GLY A 419 -16.26 -1.00 -11.55
N TRP A 420 -16.48 -2.29 -11.80
CA TRP A 420 -15.51 -3.18 -12.46
C TRP A 420 -14.93 -2.59 -13.76
N LYS A 421 -15.78 -1.97 -14.58
CA LYS A 421 -15.40 -1.32 -15.85
C LYS A 421 -14.41 -0.14 -15.69
N ASN A 422 -14.24 0.37 -14.48
CA ASN A 422 -13.40 1.54 -14.19
C ASN A 422 -12.07 1.17 -13.52
N LEU A 423 -11.74 -0.13 -13.40
CA LEU A 423 -10.48 -0.56 -12.75
C LEU A 423 -9.23 -0.02 -13.47
N GLU A 424 -9.29 0.20 -14.79
CA GLU A 424 -8.20 0.77 -15.58
C GLU A 424 -7.75 2.16 -15.11
N TYR A 425 -8.62 2.93 -14.47
CA TYR A 425 -8.27 4.25 -13.93
C TYR A 425 -7.42 4.14 -12.66
N LEU A 426 -7.49 3.01 -11.94
CA LEU A 426 -6.83 2.81 -10.65
C LEU A 426 -5.41 2.28 -10.79
N TYR A 427 -5.16 1.40 -11.76
CA TYR A 427 -3.87 0.72 -11.90
C TYR A 427 -3.02 1.32 -13.03
N ILE A 428 -1.70 1.12 -12.97
CA ILE A 428 -0.78 1.48 -14.07
C ILE A 428 -0.93 0.47 -15.21
N THR A 429 -1.03 -0.82 -14.88
CA THR A 429 -1.30 -1.88 -15.85
C THR A 429 -2.44 -2.75 -15.35
N LEU A 430 -3.39 -3.03 -16.25
CA LEU A 430 -4.44 -4.01 -16.04
C LEU A 430 -4.27 -5.09 -17.11
N SER A 431 -4.13 -6.34 -16.71
CA SER A 431 -3.94 -7.45 -17.65
C SER A 431 -4.76 -8.66 -17.25
N GLU A 432 -5.24 -9.40 -18.24
CA GLU A 432 -5.97 -10.64 -18.02
C GLU A 432 -5.05 -11.84 -18.26
N ARG A 433 -5.28 -12.92 -17.50
CA ARG A 433 -4.62 -14.22 -17.67
C ARG A 433 -5.66 -15.32 -17.55
N GLN A 434 -5.39 -16.42 -18.24
CA GLN A 434 -6.18 -17.64 -18.20
C GLN A 434 -5.34 -18.73 -17.52
N LEU A 435 -5.82 -19.23 -16.38
CA LEU A 435 -5.06 -20.19 -15.57
C LEU A 435 -4.84 -21.53 -16.29
N ASN A 436 -5.65 -21.84 -17.31
CA ASN A 436 -5.57 -23.04 -18.14
C ASN A 436 -4.66 -22.90 -19.38
N GLU A 437 -4.07 -21.73 -19.65
CA GLU A 437 -3.27 -21.49 -20.87
C GLU A 437 -1.76 -21.27 -20.62
N THR A 438 -1.29 -21.31 -19.36
CA THR A 438 0.10 -20.90 -19.01
C THR A 438 0.98 -22.02 -18.51
#